data_AF-A0A2G9N0S7-F1
#
_entry.id   AF-A0A2G9N0S7-F1
#
_cell.length_a   1.000
_cell.length_b   1.000
_cell.length_c   1.000
_cell.angle_alpha   90.00
_cell.angle_beta   90.00
_cell.angle_gamma   90.00
#
_symmetry.space_group_name_H-M   'P 1'
#
loop_
_entity.id
_entity.type
_entity.pdbx_description
1 polymer ?
#
loop_
_entity_poly.entity_id
_entity_poly.type
_entity_poly.pdbx_seq_one_letter_code
_entity_poly.pdbx_strand_id
1 'polypeptide(L)'
;MVKSKTEKKETISDPLVKRFDALIRLFIETNKINNEKFNDGIAARLLKSVDLTPTEIAKILGKKSATDVAPYLYPKKKNNKTGEKNDK
;
A
#
# COMPACT_ATOMS: atom_id res chain seq x y z
N MET A 1 30.84 -19.13 -7.01
CA MET A 1 29.37 -18.95 -7.00
C MET A 1 28.96 -18.38 -5.64
N VAL A 2 28.83 -17.06 -5.51
CA VAL A 2 28.57 -16.40 -4.22
C VAL A 2 27.08 -16.44 -3.95
N LYS A 3 26.66 -17.24 -2.95
CA LYS A 3 25.28 -17.30 -2.46
C LYS A 3 24.98 -15.99 -1.75
N SER A 4 24.18 -15.12 -2.36
CA SER A 4 23.65 -13.91 -1.73
C SER A 4 22.84 -14.33 -0.50
N LYS A 5 23.35 -14.03 0.70
CA LYS A 5 22.60 -14.12 1.95
C LYS A 5 21.39 -13.21 1.82
N THR A 6 20.20 -13.80 1.69
CA THR A 6 18.94 -13.09 1.87
C THR A 6 18.94 -12.56 3.30
N GLU A 7 19.13 -11.25 3.43
CA GLU A 7 18.92 -10.53 4.69
C GLU A 7 17.49 -10.82 5.14
N LYS A 8 17.35 -11.68 6.14
CA LYS A 8 16.11 -11.82 6.89
C LYS A 8 15.87 -10.46 7.53
N LYS A 9 15.05 -9.63 6.88
CA LYS A 9 14.43 -8.48 7.54
C LYS A 9 13.86 -8.99 8.85
N GLU A 10 14.43 -8.54 9.96
CA GLU A 10 13.87 -8.76 11.28
C GLU A 10 12.41 -8.34 11.19
N THR A 11 11.52 -9.32 11.22
CA THR A 11 10.10 -9.06 11.22
C THR A 11 9.83 -8.44 12.58
N ILE A 12 9.70 -7.12 12.61
CA ILE A 12 9.15 -6.35 13.72
C ILE A 12 7.86 -7.07 14.10
N SER A 13 7.90 -7.90 15.14
CA SER A 13 6.78 -8.76 15.52
C SER A 13 5.77 -8.02 16.37
N ASP A 14 6.19 -6.92 16.99
CA ASP A 14 5.37 -6.09 17.84
C ASP A 14 4.35 -5.28 17.01
N PRO A 15 3.04 -5.48 17.23
CA PRO A 15 1.99 -4.71 16.57
C PRO A 15 2.10 -3.19 16.77
N LEU A 16 2.61 -2.74 17.92
CA LEU A 16 2.79 -1.31 18.20
C LEU A 16 3.88 -0.70 17.33
N VAL A 17 5.00 -1.40 17.18
CA VAL A 17 6.11 -0.92 16.34
C VAL A 17 5.71 -0.89 14.86
N LYS A 18 4.91 -1.86 14.38
CA LYS A 18 4.35 -1.82 13.02
C LYS A 18 3.44 -0.61 12.80
N ARG A 19 2.55 -0.34 13.76
CA ARG A 19 1.65 0.83 13.74
C ARG A 19 2.45 2.13 13.70
N PHE A 20 3.47 2.24 14.54
CA PHE A 20 4.34 3.40 14.57
C PHE A 20 5.12 3.59 13.27
N ASP A 21 5.72 2.53 12.71
CA ASP A 21 6.41 2.58 11.41
C ASP A 21 5.47 3.06 10.28
N ALA A 22 4.22 2.59 10.25
CA ALA A 22 3.25 3.05 9.26
C ALA A 22 2.87 4.53 9.44
N LEU A 23 2.76 5.02 10.67
CA LEU A 23 2.52 6.44 10.95
C LEU A 23 3.70 7.31 10.51
N ILE A 24 4.93 6.88 10.77
CA ILE A 24 6.14 7.59 10.32
C ILE A 24 6.19 7.64 8.78
N ARG A 25 5.93 6.52 8.10
CA ARG A 25 5.89 6.48 6.63
C ARG A 25 4.78 7.35 6.05
N LEU A 26 3.60 7.34 6.66
CA LEU A 26 2.51 8.22 6.26
C LEU A 26 2.91 9.68 6.43
N PHE A 27 3.48 10.06 7.57
CA PHE A 27 3.94 11.42 7.83
C PHE A 27 4.99 11.88 6.81
N ILE A 28 5.96 11.03 6.48
CA ILE A 28 6.96 11.31 5.44
C ILE A 28 6.30 11.51 4.08
N GLU A 29 5.35 10.66 3.69
CA GLU A 29 4.63 10.78 2.42
C GLU A 29 3.82 12.08 2.35
N THR A 30 3.18 12.50 3.45
CA THR A 30 2.42 13.76 3.52
C THR A 30 3.32 14.99 3.48
N ASN A 31 4.55 14.89 3.99
CA ASN A 31 5.51 16.00 4.05
C ASN A 31 6.58 15.92 2.95
N LYS A 32 6.37 15.16 1.87
CA LYS A 32 7.31 15.13 0.75
C LYS A 32 7.53 16.54 0.19
N ILE A 33 8.73 17.06 0.39
CA ILE A 33 9.15 18.43 0.06
C ILE A 33 9.22 18.67 -1.47
N ASN A 34 9.27 17.61 -2.29
CA ASN A 34 9.61 17.69 -3.72
C ASN A 34 8.42 17.96 -4.69
N ASN A 35 7.38 18.69 -4.27
CA ASN A 35 6.18 18.95 -5.10
C ASN A 35 5.46 17.69 -5.66
N GLU A 36 5.82 16.49 -5.21
CA GLU A 36 5.09 15.28 -5.55
C GLU A 36 3.72 15.34 -4.87
N LYS A 37 2.67 15.36 -5.69
CA LYS A 37 1.29 15.31 -5.19
C LYS A 37 1.12 14.06 -4.32
N PHE A 38 0.59 14.26 -3.11
CA PHE A 38 0.27 13.20 -2.16
C PHE A 38 -0.43 12.02 -2.87
N ASN A 39 0.10 10.81 -2.67
CA ASN A 39 -0.42 9.61 -3.30
C ASN A 39 -1.37 8.87 -2.36
N ASP A 40 -2.66 9.14 -2.52
CA ASP A 40 -3.75 8.46 -1.79
C ASP A 40 -3.63 6.92 -1.81
N GLY A 41 -3.13 6.35 -2.91
CA GLY A 41 -2.99 4.91 -3.06
C GLY A 41 -1.88 4.30 -2.21
N ILE A 42 -0.76 5.00 -2.07
CA ILE A 42 0.33 4.59 -1.17
C ILE A 42 -0.13 4.69 0.28
N ALA A 43 -0.74 5.83 0.64
CA ALA A 43 -1.26 6.06 1.98
C ALA A 43 -2.32 5.03 2.39
N ALA A 44 -3.28 4.72 1.52
CA ALA A 44 -4.30 3.70 1.79
C ALA A 44 -3.70 2.32 2.05
N ARG A 45 -2.66 1.92 1.30
CA ARG A 45 -1.98 0.62 1.50
C ARG A 45 -1.17 0.57 2.78
N LEU A 46 -0.48 1.67 3.13
CA LEU A 46 0.24 1.78 4.40
C LEU A 46 -0.71 1.64 5.59
N LEU A 47 -1.83 2.37 5.58
CA LEU A 47 -2.83 2.28 6.65
C LEU A 47 -3.47 0.88 6.71
N LYS A 48 -3.72 0.24 5.57
CA LYS A 48 -4.24 -1.14 5.56
C LYS A 48 -3.27 -2.15 6.15
N SER A 49 -1.96 -1.94 6.01
CA SER A 49 -0.92 -2.83 6.54
C SER A 49 -0.86 -2.86 8.08
N VAL A 50 -1.53 -1.91 8.74
CA VAL A 50 -1.63 -1.81 10.21
C VAL A 50 -3.05 -2.04 10.71
N ASP A 51 -3.80 -2.82 9.94
CA ASP A 51 -5.15 -3.33 10.25
C ASP A 51 -6.25 -2.28 10.35
N LEU A 52 -6.06 -1.07 9.81
CA LEU A 52 -7.18 -0.13 9.67
C LEU A 52 -8.20 -0.65 8.67
N THR A 53 -9.47 -0.42 9.01
CA THR A 53 -10.61 -0.72 8.16
C THR A 53 -10.71 0.29 7.00
N PRO A 54 -11.29 -0.09 5.85
CA PRO A 54 -11.51 0.84 4.74
C PRO A 54 -12.25 2.13 5.14
N THR A 55 -13.16 2.05 6.11
CA THR A 55 -13.90 3.21 6.64
C THR A 55 -12.99 4.16 7.42
N GLU A 56 -12.11 3.64 8.28
CA GLU A 56 -11.15 4.47 9.02
C GLU A 56 -10.12 5.10 8.08
N ILE A 57 -9.67 4.35 7.07
CA ILE A 57 -8.77 4.85 6.03
C ILE A 57 -9.44 6.01 5.28
N ALA A 58 -10.71 5.88 4.90
CA ALA A 58 -11.45 6.96 4.24
C ALA A 58 -11.51 8.23 5.11
N LYS A 59 -11.75 8.10 6.41
CA LYS A 59 -11.74 9.25 7.35
C LYS A 59 -10.38 9.95 7.40
N ILE A 60 -9.28 9.19 7.49
CA ILE A 60 -7.91 9.74 7.55
C ILE A 60 -7.54 10.45 6.26
N LEU A 61 -7.96 9.91 5.11
CA LEU A 61 -7.67 10.48 3.78
C LEU A 61 -8.69 11.55 3.34
N GLY A 62 -9.63 11.95 4.20
CA GLY A 62 -10.65 12.95 3.88
C GLY A 62 -11.63 12.53 2.77
N LYS A 63 -11.85 11.22 2.60
CA LYS A 63 -12.82 10.66 1.64
C LYS A 63 -14.19 10.46 2.28
N LYS A 64 -15.25 10.38 1.48
CA LYS A 64 -16.63 10.29 1.98
C LYS A 64 -16.95 8.89 2.50
N SER A 65 -16.39 7.85 1.90
CA SER A 65 -16.71 6.48 2.27
C SER A 65 -15.62 5.46 1.94
N ALA A 66 -15.78 4.24 2.45
CA ALA A 66 -14.93 3.10 2.14
C ALA A 66 -14.85 2.78 0.62
N THR A 67 -15.89 3.10 -0.15
CA THR A 67 -15.90 2.84 -1.61
C THR A 67 -14.91 3.73 -2.35
N ASP A 68 -14.67 4.95 -1.85
CA ASP A 68 -13.74 5.91 -2.46
C ASP A 68 -12.27 5.45 -2.32
N VAL A 69 -11.97 4.61 -1.33
CA VAL A 69 -10.63 4.06 -1.10
C VAL A 69 -10.47 2.61 -1.58
N ALA A 70 -11.58 1.93 -1.89
CA ALA A 70 -11.58 0.53 -2.33
C ALA A 70 -10.67 0.24 -3.55
N PRO A 71 -10.57 1.10 -4.59
CA PRO A 71 -9.67 0.87 -5.72
C PRO A 71 -8.19 0.76 -5.34
N TYR A 72 -7.78 1.43 -4.25
CA TYR A 72 -6.39 1.40 -3.77
C TYR A 72 -6.07 0.16 -2.94
N LEU A 73 -7.07 -0.34 -2.22
CA LEU A 73 -6.98 -1.50 -1.33
C LEU A 73 -7.14 -2.83 -2.07
N TYR A 74 -8.00 -2.86 -3.09
CA TYR A 74 -8.35 -4.06 -3.84
C TYR A 74 -8.21 -3.82 -5.35
N PRO A 75 -6.97 -3.72 -5.87
CA PRO A 75 -6.77 -3.53 -7.29
C PRO A 75 -7.34 -4.75 -8.04
N LYS A 76 -8.28 -4.50 -8.96
CA LYS A 76 -8.78 -5.55 -9.86
C LYS A 76 -7.58 -6.11 -10.62
N LYS A 77 -7.33 -7.42 -10.49
CA LYS A 77 -6.33 -8.11 -11.31
C LYS A 77 -6.64 -7.81 -12.77
N LYS A 78 -5.68 -7.25 -13.50
CA LYS A 78 -5.77 -7.18 -14.96
C LYS A 78 -5.78 -8.62 -15.45
N ASN A 79 -6.91 -9.06 -15.99
CA ASN A 79 -6.98 -10.29 -16.75
C ASN A 79 -6.20 -10.04 -18.04
N ASN A 80 -4.91 -10.39 -18.05
CA ASN A 80 -4.17 -10.55 -19.30
C ASN A 80 -4.79 -11.76 -20.02
N LYS A 81 -5.86 -11.55 -20.77
CA LYS A 81 -6.20 -12.44 -21.88
C LYS A 81 -5.17 -12.18 -22.98
N THR A 82 -3.99 -12.78 -22.82
CA THR A 82 -3.13 -13.10 -23.95
C THR A 82 -3.86 -14.19 -24.72
N GLY A 83 -4.79 -13.78 -25.58
CA GLY A 83 -5.43 -14.66 -26.54
C GLY A 83 -4.40 -15.02 -27.60
N GLU A 84 -4.12 -16.31 -27.67
CA GLU A 84 -3.33 -16.99 -28.69
C GLU A 84 -3.62 -16.42 -30.09
N LYS A 85 -2.56 -15.96 -30.77
CA LYS A 85 -2.50 -16.05 -32.23
C LYS A 85 -1.66 -17.28 -32.55
N ASN A 86 -2.34 -18.42 -32.69
CA ASN A 86 -1.89 -19.52 -33.52
C ASN A 86 -3.02 -19.82 -34.52
N ASP A 87 -2.62 -20.29 -35.70
CA ASP A 87 -3.40 -20.60 -36.90
C ASP A 87 -3.69 -19.36 -37.79
N LYS A 88 -3.12 -19.24 -38.99
CA LYS A 88 -3.00 -20.24 -40.06
C LYS A 88 -1.82 -19.96 -40.99
#